data_AF-X1VGY8-F1
#
_entry.id   AF-X1VGY8-F1
#
_cell.length_a   1.000
_cell.length_b   1.000
_cell.length_c   1.000
_cell.angle_alpha   90.00
_cell.angle_beta   90.00
_cell.angle_gamma   90.00
#
_symmetry.space_group_name_H-M   'P 1'
#
loop_
_entity.id
_entity.type
_entity.pdbx_description
1 polymer ?
#
loop_
_entity_poly.entity_id
_entity_poly.type
_entity_poly.pdbx_seq_one_letter_code
_entity_poly.pdbx_strand_id
1 'polypeptide(L)'
;MSESVRTARRVIEEARNRKADFILLAGDTFEDNGVERILVQKTVDILTGFGGPVYIIPGNHDPLVPGSVWEHPAWEDQENIHVLIEEAPIEVPGGILYSCPAREKRSGKNPTAWIKDLEGNGIKIGLAHGTVEGVHQDEPEYPIPREAATLCGLDYLALGHWHSTATYSDPDGTVRMAYSGTHETTRFGERDSGNVLLVNIEGAGRLPEVTPVNTGGLEWLTFDEEIR
;
A
#
# COMPACT_ATOMS: atom_id res chain seq x y z
N MET A 1 -12.97 17.29 -11.23
CA MET A 1 -12.58 16.18 -10.33
C MET A 1 -11.48 15.44 -11.04
N SER A 2 -10.30 15.32 -10.43
CA SER A 2 -9.17 14.62 -11.04
C SER A 2 -9.50 13.14 -11.25
N GLU A 3 -8.83 12.49 -12.21
CA GLU A 3 -9.07 11.08 -12.50
C GLU A 3 -8.66 10.19 -11.32
N SER A 4 -7.55 10.50 -10.64
CA SER A 4 -7.13 9.81 -9.41
C SER A 4 -8.23 9.77 -8.33
N VAL A 5 -9.00 10.84 -8.15
CA VAL A 5 -10.13 10.88 -7.20
C VAL A 5 -11.29 9.99 -7.64
N ARG A 6 -11.56 9.89 -8.96
CA ARG A 6 -12.56 8.95 -9.48
C ARG A 6 -12.11 7.52 -9.30
N THR A 7 -10.83 7.24 -9.58
CA THR A 7 -10.25 5.92 -9.46
C THR A 7 -10.20 5.45 -8.01
N ALA A 8 -9.91 6.34 -7.05
CA ALA A 8 -10.04 6.04 -5.62
C ALA A 8 -11.46 5.58 -5.25
N ARG A 9 -12.52 6.18 -5.82
CA ARG A 9 -13.89 5.68 -5.62
C ARG A 9 -14.13 4.30 -6.22
N ARG A 10 -13.56 4.01 -7.39
CA ARG A 10 -13.63 2.67 -8.00
C ARG A 10 -12.95 1.63 -7.12
N VAL A 11 -11.82 1.95 -6.49
CA VAL A 11 -11.17 1.06 -5.51
C VAL A 11 -12.14 0.71 -4.38
N ILE A 12 -12.86 1.70 -3.85
CA ILE A 12 -13.88 1.47 -2.81
C ILE A 12 -15.03 0.60 -3.32
N GLU A 13 -15.52 0.85 -4.54
CA GLU A 13 -16.57 0.03 -5.16
C GLU A 13 -16.12 -1.42 -5.36
N GLU A 14 -14.91 -1.65 -5.87
CA GLU A 14 -14.33 -2.97 -6.07
C GLU A 14 -14.14 -3.72 -4.74
N ALA A 15 -13.64 -3.05 -3.70
CA ALA A 15 -13.49 -3.65 -2.37
C ALA A 15 -14.84 -4.12 -1.81
N ARG A 16 -15.90 -3.33 -1.96
CA ARG A 16 -17.26 -3.73 -1.54
C ARG A 16 -17.83 -4.86 -2.39
N ASN A 17 -17.70 -4.78 -3.72
CA ASN A 17 -18.20 -5.80 -4.65
C ASN A 17 -17.56 -7.16 -4.37
N ARG A 18 -16.28 -7.16 -3.98
CA ARG A 18 -15.49 -8.35 -3.63
C ARG A 18 -15.61 -8.75 -2.16
N LYS A 19 -16.34 -7.96 -1.35
CA LYS A 19 -16.54 -8.17 0.09
C LYS A 19 -15.22 -8.31 0.84
N ALA A 20 -14.27 -7.43 0.54
CA ALA A 20 -13.01 -7.38 1.28
C ALA A 20 -13.27 -7.15 2.78
N ASP A 21 -12.51 -7.84 3.63
CA ASP A 21 -12.63 -7.68 5.09
C ASP A 21 -12.10 -6.32 5.56
N PHE A 22 -11.08 -5.79 4.89
CA PHE A 22 -10.49 -4.47 5.12
C PHE A 22 -9.69 -4.00 3.89
N ILE A 23 -9.27 -2.74 3.90
CA ILE A 23 -8.38 -2.14 2.89
C ILE A 23 -7.04 -1.77 3.54
N LEU A 24 -5.93 -2.00 2.83
CA LEU A 24 -4.59 -1.54 3.20
C LEU A 24 -4.09 -0.47 2.21
N LEU A 25 -3.59 0.65 2.72
CA LEU A 25 -2.91 1.70 1.97
C LEU A 25 -1.45 1.76 2.44
N ALA A 26 -0.53 1.35 1.57
CA ALA A 26 0.89 1.20 1.89
C ALA A 26 1.71 2.48 1.67
N GLY A 27 1.19 3.65 2.05
CA GLY A 27 1.87 4.94 1.90
C GLY A 27 1.59 5.67 0.58
N ASP A 28 2.11 6.89 0.48
CA ASP A 28 1.95 7.82 -0.64
C ASP A 28 0.47 7.99 -1.04
N THR A 29 -0.37 8.25 -0.05
CA THR A 29 -1.77 8.61 -0.27
C THR A 29 -1.89 10.00 -0.90
N PHE A 30 -0.90 10.87 -0.62
CA PHE A 30 -0.78 12.21 -1.17
C PHE A 30 0.59 12.41 -1.84
N GLU A 31 0.62 13.25 -2.88
CA GLU A 31 1.86 13.56 -3.61
C GLU A 31 2.90 14.31 -2.76
N ASP A 32 2.43 15.09 -1.78
CA ASP A 32 3.23 15.69 -0.71
C ASP A 32 2.35 16.21 0.45
N ASN A 33 2.99 16.66 1.54
CA ASN A 33 2.31 17.21 2.71
C ASN A 33 1.67 18.61 2.50
N GLY A 34 1.96 19.29 1.39
CA GLY A 34 1.49 20.62 1.03
C GLY A 34 0.21 20.65 0.20
N VAL A 35 -0.48 19.51 0.05
CA VAL A 35 -1.78 19.44 -0.63
C VAL A 35 -2.85 20.30 0.04
N GLU A 36 -3.86 20.71 -0.73
CA GLU A 36 -4.98 21.47 -0.19
C GLU A 36 -5.76 20.64 0.84
N ARG A 37 -6.16 21.26 1.96
CA ARG A 37 -6.99 20.61 3.00
C ARG A 37 -8.28 19.98 2.47
N ILE A 38 -8.87 20.59 1.43
CA ILE A 38 -10.08 20.06 0.80
C ILE A 38 -9.82 18.71 0.10
N LEU A 39 -8.59 18.45 -0.35
CA LEU A 39 -8.21 17.15 -0.90
C LEU A 39 -8.16 16.11 0.20
N VAL A 40 -7.55 16.44 1.36
CA VAL A 40 -7.52 15.54 2.52
C VAL A 40 -8.93 15.15 2.95
N GLN A 41 -9.84 16.12 3.09
CA GLN A 41 -11.25 15.85 3.41
C GLN A 41 -11.90 14.92 2.37
N LYS A 42 -11.71 15.19 1.07
CA LYS A 42 -12.28 14.34 0.01
C LYS A 42 -11.74 12.92 0.04
N THR A 43 -10.44 12.75 0.33
CA THR A 43 -9.83 11.43 0.46
C THR A 43 -10.48 10.66 1.60
N VAL A 44 -10.60 11.29 2.77
CA VAL A 44 -11.31 10.73 3.93
C VAL A 44 -12.74 10.34 3.54
N ASP A 45 -13.52 11.26 2.95
CA ASP A 45 -14.91 11.00 2.55
C ASP A 45 -15.05 9.78 1.61
N ILE A 46 -14.08 9.60 0.70
CA ILE A 46 -14.05 8.46 -0.22
C ILE A 46 -13.78 7.17 0.56
N LEU A 47 -12.74 7.15 1.39
CA LEU A 47 -12.35 5.96 2.16
C LEU A 47 -13.44 5.55 3.15
N THR A 48 -14.11 6.50 3.79
CA THR A 48 -15.29 6.25 4.64
C THR A 48 -16.39 5.49 3.88
N GLY A 49 -16.54 5.73 2.57
CA GLY A 49 -17.52 5.06 1.72
C GLY A 49 -17.38 3.54 1.61
N PHE A 50 -16.26 2.96 2.05
CA PHE A 50 -16.08 1.51 2.13
C PHE A 50 -16.99 0.87 3.17
N GLY A 51 -17.19 1.52 4.32
CA GLY A 51 -17.97 1.02 5.44
C GLY A 51 -17.31 -0.10 6.27
N GLY A 52 -16.17 -0.63 5.83
CA GLY A 52 -15.29 -1.51 6.61
C GLY A 52 -14.00 -0.82 7.06
N PRO A 53 -13.10 -1.52 7.77
CA PRO A 53 -11.82 -0.97 8.23
C PRO A 53 -10.89 -0.63 7.07
N VAL A 54 -10.24 0.53 7.15
CA VAL A 54 -9.20 1.00 6.24
C VAL A 54 -7.96 1.30 7.07
N TYR A 55 -6.86 0.61 6.79
CA TYR A 55 -5.58 0.81 7.48
C TYR A 55 -4.59 1.51 6.54
N ILE A 56 -3.99 2.60 7.00
CA ILE A 56 -3.15 3.46 6.18
C ILE A 56 -1.84 3.69 6.92
N ILE A 57 -0.71 3.55 6.25
CA ILE A 57 0.58 4.06 6.75
C ILE A 57 0.98 5.31 5.94
N PRO A 58 1.70 6.27 6.55
CA PRO A 58 2.47 7.30 5.84
C PRO A 58 3.54 6.72 4.90
N GLY A 59 3.73 7.34 3.73
CA GLY A 59 4.80 7.05 2.77
C GLY A 59 5.90 8.12 2.76
N ASN A 60 6.82 8.03 1.81
CA ASN A 60 7.97 8.95 1.74
C ASN A 60 7.58 10.31 1.12
N HIS A 61 6.49 10.38 0.35
CA HIS A 61 5.96 11.63 -0.19
C HIS A 61 5.12 12.41 0.85
N ASP A 62 4.37 11.70 1.65
CA ASP A 62 3.56 12.22 2.76
C ASP A 62 4.09 11.71 4.11
N PRO A 63 5.35 11.98 4.50
CA PRO A 63 5.88 11.45 5.75
C PRO A 63 5.19 12.06 6.97
N LEU A 64 5.14 11.30 8.07
CA LEU A 64 4.62 11.78 9.34
C LEU A 64 5.59 12.80 9.98
N VAL A 65 5.30 14.08 9.76
CA VAL A 65 6.05 15.22 10.31
C VAL A 65 5.08 16.28 10.85
N PRO A 66 5.53 17.22 11.71
CA PRO A 66 4.66 18.29 12.19
C PRO A 66 4.02 19.08 11.04
N GLY A 67 2.70 19.27 11.09
CA GLY A 67 1.93 19.92 10.04
C GLY A 67 1.67 19.06 8.80
N SER A 68 1.94 17.76 8.86
CA SER A 68 1.63 16.80 7.78
C SER A 68 0.12 16.64 7.56
N VAL A 69 -0.24 16.07 6.40
CA VAL A 69 -1.64 15.75 6.06
C VAL A 69 -2.32 14.84 7.08
N TRP A 70 -1.54 14.06 7.83
CA TRP A 70 -2.01 13.13 8.84
C TRP A 70 -2.50 13.81 10.13
N GLU A 71 -2.12 15.07 10.38
CA GLU A 71 -2.64 15.86 11.51
C GLU A 71 -3.99 16.55 11.18
N HIS A 72 -4.56 16.29 9.99
CA HIS A 72 -5.83 16.88 9.61
C HIS A 72 -6.98 16.25 10.43
N PRO A 73 -7.87 17.04 11.07
CA PRO A 73 -8.93 16.50 11.96
C PRO A 73 -9.88 15.50 11.31
N ALA A 74 -10.08 15.59 9.99
CA ALA A 74 -10.94 14.66 9.25
C ALA A 74 -10.59 13.18 9.48
N TRP A 75 -9.34 12.83 9.75
CA TRP A 75 -8.94 11.45 10.05
C TRP A 75 -9.50 10.95 11.39
N GLU A 76 -9.57 11.82 12.40
CA GLU A 76 -10.04 11.47 13.75
C GLU A 76 -11.57 11.33 13.82
N ASP A 77 -12.27 11.99 12.90
CA ASP A 77 -13.75 11.96 12.83
C ASP A 77 -14.32 10.63 12.32
N GLN A 78 -13.48 9.70 11.84
CA GLN A 78 -13.91 8.46 11.17
C GLN A 78 -13.47 7.21 11.92
N GLU A 79 -14.43 6.47 12.50
CA GLU A 79 -14.13 5.25 13.28
C GLU A 79 -13.54 4.10 12.43
N ASN A 80 -13.85 4.05 11.13
CA ASN A 80 -13.44 2.96 10.26
C ASN A 80 -12.09 3.20 9.56
N ILE A 81 -11.45 4.35 9.78
CA ILE A 81 -10.16 4.70 9.18
C ILE A 81 -9.09 4.71 10.29
N HIS A 82 -8.03 3.95 10.07
CA HIS A 82 -6.93 3.79 11.02
C HIS A 82 -5.64 4.26 10.36
N VAL A 83 -5.21 5.48 10.69
CA VAL A 83 -3.88 5.98 10.30
C VAL A 83 -2.85 5.44 11.28
N LEU A 84 -2.01 4.53 10.81
CA LEU A 84 -1.03 3.79 11.60
C LEU A 84 0.29 4.53 11.60
N ILE A 85 0.55 5.27 12.68
CA ILE A 85 1.72 6.18 12.83
C ILE A 85 2.86 5.61 13.67
N GLU A 86 2.65 4.44 14.27
CA GLU A 86 3.63 3.73 15.09
C GLU A 86 4.05 2.41 14.45
N GLU A 87 5.26 1.97 14.79
CA GLU A 87 5.74 0.60 14.56
C GLU A 87 5.13 -0.30 15.64
N ALA A 88 3.96 -0.87 15.36
CA ALA A 88 3.21 -1.66 16.34
C ALA A 88 2.41 -2.79 15.67
N PRO A 89 2.18 -3.91 16.39
CA PRO A 89 1.18 -4.88 15.98
C PRO A 89 -0.23 -4.34 16.25
N ILE A 90 -1.14 -4.47 15.29
CA ILE A 90 -2.54 -4.07 15.39
C ILE A 90 -3.42 -5.28 15.08
N GLU A 91 -4.42 -5.53 15.91
CA GLU A 91 -5.44 -6.55 15.63
C GLU A 91 -6.30 -6.11 14.44
N VAL A 92 -6.46 -7.00 13.48
CA VAL A 92 -7.31 -6.81 12.29
C VAL A 92 -8.22 -8.01 12.13
N PRO A 93 -9.31 -7.92 11.35
CA PRO A 93 -10.14 -9.08 11.07
C PRO A 93 -9.30 -10.28 10.59
N GLY A 94 -9.33 -11.38 11.34
CA GLY A 94 -8.63 -12.62 11.00
C GLY A 94 -7.13 -12.68 11.34
N GLY A 95 -6.52 -11.63 11.89
CA GLY A 95 -5.07 -11.63 12.11
C GLY A 95 -4.48 -10.40 12.78
N ILE A 96 -3.20 -10.18 12.51
CA ILE A 96 -2.40 -9.08 13.05
C ILE A 96 -1.67 -8.38 11.91
N LEU A 97 -1.81 -7.07 11.88
CA LEU A 97 -1.12 -6.16 10.98
C LEU A 97 0.11 -5.55 11.67
N TYR A 98 1.25 -5.58 11.02
CA TYR A 98 2.49 -4.98 11.49
C TYR A 98 2.80 -3.75 10.61
N SER A 99 2.59 -2.55 11.15
CA SER A 99 2.76 -1.30 10.41
C SER A 99 4.19 -0.77 10.41
N CYS A 100 4.66 -0.31 9.25
CA CYS A 100 5.96 0.32 9.08
C CYS A 100 5.81 1.71 8.45
N PRO A 101 5.36 2.72 9.22
CA PRO A 101 5.12 4.06 8.70
C PRO A 101 6.40 4.83 8.39
N ALA A 102 6.41 5.55 7.26
CA ALA A 102 7.51 6.44 6.91
C ALA A 102 7.46 7.74 7.73
N ARG A 103 8.57 8.08 8.39
CA ARG A 103 8.70 9.26 9.28
C ARG A 103 9.56 10.37 8.69
N GLU A 104 10.20 10.09 7.58
CA GLU A 104 11.10 10.99 6.88
C GLU A 104 10.98 10.79 5.37
N LYS A 105 11.30 11.82 4.59
CA LYS A 105 11.24 11.73 3.12
C LYS A 105 12.26 10.74 2.55
N ARG A 106 13.38 10.53 3.22
CA ARG A 106 14.45 9.62 2.78
C ARG A 106 15.00 8.90 3.99
N SER A 107 15.13 7.58 3.91
CA SER A 107 15.80 6.80 4.94
C SER A 107 16.60 5.66 4.32
N GLY A 108 17.77 5.35 4.88
CA GLY A 108 18.53 4.14 4.54
C GLY A 108 18.23 2.96 5.44
N LYS A 109 17.22 3.07 6.32
CA LYS A 109 16.85 2.03 7.29
C LYS A 109 15.86 1.06 6.69
N ASN A 110 16.02 -0.24 6.98
CA ASN A 110 15.02 -1.23 6.65
C ASN A 110 13.77 -1.02 7.53
N PRO A 111 12.61 -0.68 6.93
CA PRO A 111 11.39 -0.40 7.68
C PRO A 111 10.79 -1.65 8.36
N THR A 112 11.13 -2.86 7.91
CA THR A 112 10.61 -4.11 8.49
C THR A 112 11.46 -4.65 9.64
N ALA A 113 12.59 -4.02 9.95
CA ALA A 113 13.58 -4.54 10.91
C ALA A 113 13.05 -4.67 12.35
N TRP A 114 11.98 -3.95 12.71
CA TRP A 114 11.35 -4.04 14.02
C TRP A 114 10.45 -5.28 14.15
N ILE A 115 10.00 -5.86 13.03
CA ILE A 115 9.09 -7.00 13.00
C ILE A 115 9.87 -8.25 13.38
N LYS A 116 9.68 -8.69 14.62
CA LYS A 116 10.27 -9.87 15.23
C LYS A 116 9.29 -10.43 16.26
N ASP A 117 9.53 -11.66 16.70
CA ASP A 117 8.77 -12.30 17.78
C ASP A 117 7.26 -12.19 17.54
N LEU A 118 6.77 -12.71 16.40
CA LEU A 118 5.36 -12.57 16.01
C LEU A 118 4.41 -13.21 17.04
N GLU A 119 3.88 -12.39 17.94
CA GLU A 119 2.89 -12.81 18.94
C GLU A 119 1.46 -12.80 18.41
N GLY A 120 0.55 -13.43 19.15
CA GLY A 120 -0.89 -13.48 18.89
C GLY A 120 -1.33 -14.47 17.81
N ASN A 121 -2.65 -14.63 17.64
CA ASN A 121 -3.24 -15.64 16.75
C ASN A 121 -3.65 -15.06 15.40
N GLY A 122 -3.83 -15.91 14.39
CA GLY A 122 -4.31 -15.52 13.07
C GLY A 122 -3.21 -15.14 12.08
N ILE A 123 -3.64 -14.61 10.94
CA ILE A 123 -2.78 -14.29 9.80
C ILE A 123 -1.82 -13.15 10.16
N LYS A 124 -0.56 -13.22 9.70
CA LYS A 124 0.48 -12.21 9.96
C LYS A 124 0.72 -11.38 8.70
N ILE A 125 0.33 -10.11 8.74
CA ILE A 125 0.40 -9.22 7.59
C ILE A 125 1.33 -8.06 7.91
N GLY A 126 2.35 -7.81 7.09
CA GLY A 126 3.13 -6.58 7.15
C GLY A 126 2.58 -5.52 6.20
N LEU A 127 2.76 -4.25 6.57
CA LEU A 127 2.44 -3.11 5.73
C LEU A 127 3.60 -2.12 5.76
N ALA A 128 4.33 -2.00 4.66
CA ALA A 128 5.54 -1.20 4.59
C ALA A 128 5.65 -0.38 3.31
N HIS A 129 6.43 0.70 3.38
CA HIS A 129 6.70 1.59 2.27
C HIS A 129 8.22 1.70 2.05
N GLY A 130 8.70 1.40 0.85
CA GLY A 130 10.13 1.44 0.53
C GLY A 130 10.52 0.61 -0.67
N THR A 131 11.82 0.54 -0.97
CA THR A 131 12.36 -0.13 -2.15
C THR A 131 12.81 -1.56 -1.85
N VAL A 132 12.24 -2.55 -2.54
CA VAL A 132 12.72 -3.93 -2.48
C VAL A 132 14.12 -4.05 -3.10
N GLU A 133 15.01 -4.73 -2.39
CA GLU A 133 16.37 -5.00 -2.85
C GLU A 133 16.41 -5.72 -4.21
N GLY A 134 17.33 -5.28 -5.07
CA GLY A 134 17.50 -5.81 -6.43
C GLY A 134 16.61 -5.18 -7.48
N VAL A 135 15.76 -4.21 -7.12
CA VAL A 135 15.14 -3.28 -8.08
C VAL A 135 16.15 -2.19 -8.43
N HIS A 136 16.34 -1.91 -9.73
CA HIS A 136 17.27 -0.88 -10.18
C HIS A 136 16.74 0.53 -9.86
N GLN A 137 17.28 1.14 -8.82
CA GLN A 137 17.08 2.54 -8.42
C GLN A 137 18.43 3.10 -7.97
N ASP A 138 18.78 4.32 -8.39
CA ASP A 138 20.10 4.91 -8.14
C ASP A 138 20.34 5.14 -6.62
N GLU A 139 19.29 5.48 -5.88
CA GLU A 139 19.31 5.67 -4.42
C GLU A 139 18.05 5.00 -3.82
N PRO A 140 18.14 3.77 -3.28
CA PRO A 140 17.00 3.10 -2.69
C PRO A 140 16.60 3.79 -1.37
N GLU A 141 15.32 4.13 -1.24
CA GLU A 141 14.74 4.69 -0.02
C GLU A 141 14.01 3.57 0.74
N TYR A 142 14.22 3.52 2.05
CA TYR A 142 13.67 2.49 2.94
C TYR A 142 13.92 1.06 2.39
N PRO A 143 15.18 0.60 2.30
CA PRO A 143 15.50 -0.67 1.66
C PRO A 143 14.83 -1.86 2.36
N ILE A 144 14.03 -2.62 1.61
CA ILE A 144 13.31 -3.81 2.09
C ILE A 144 13.99 -5.06 1.52
N PRO A 145 14.45 -6.00 2.37
CA PRO A 145 15.01 -7.26 1.91
C PRO A 145 14.06 -7.98 0.97
N ARG A 146 14.58 -8.58 -0.11
CA ARG A 146 13.76 -9.30 -1.10
C ARG A 146 12.95 -10.46 -0.50
N GLU A 147 13.41 -11.00 0.62
CA GLU A 147 12.78 -12.08 1.38
C GLU A 147 12.19 -11.60 2.72
N ALA A 148 11.88 -10.30 2.86
CA ALA A 148 11.45 -9.70 4.11
C ALA A 148 10.25 -10.40 4.75
N ALA A 149 9.25 -10.83 3.96
CA ALA A 149 8.11 -11.57 4.49
C ALA A 149 8.57 -12.87 5.19
N THR A 150 9.45 -13.65 4.56
CA THR A 150 10.01 -14.89 5.13
C THR A 150 10.88 -14.61 6.35
N LEU A 151 11.76 -13.61 6.28
CA LEU A 151 12.66 -13.25 7.39
C LEU A 151 11.89 -12.78 8.62
N CYS A 152 10.79 -12.05 8.43
CA CYS A 152 9.92 -11.57 9.50
C CYS A 152 8.89 -12.62 9.95
N GLY A 153 8.72 -13.73 9.21
CA GLY A 153 7.72 -14.77 9.50
C GLY A 153 6.29 -14.41 9.10
N LEU A 154 6.11 -13.42 8.21
CA LEU A 154 4.81 -12.94 7.76
C LEU A 154 4.19 -13.89 6.73
N ASP A 155 2.86 -14.03 6.78
CA ASP A 155 2.09 -14.72 5.75
C ASP A 155 2.08 -13.89 4.44
N TYR A 156 2.02 -12.56 4.59
CA TYR A 156 2.02 -11.60 3.49
C TYR A 156 2.59 -10.24 3.92
N LEU A 157 3.25 -9.53 3.01
CA LEU A 157 3.78 -8.18 3.19
C LEU A 157 3.31 -7.29 2.04
N ALA A 158 2.40 -6.38 2.34
CA ALA A 158 1.91 -5.35 1.42
C ALA A 158 2.93 -4.21 1.33
N LEU A 159 3.28 -3.82 0.10
CA LEU A 159 4.31 -2.82 -0.16
C LEU A 159 3.77 -1.62 -0.95
N GLY A 160 4.27 -0.43 -0.62
CA GLY A 160 4.13 0.80 -1.43
C GLY A 160 5.49 1.45 -1.69
N HIS A 161 5.52 2.49 -2.53
CA HIS A 161 6.67 3.22 -3.12
C HIS A 161 6.82 2.96 -4.63
N TRP A 162 6.51 1.75 -5.08
CA TRP A 162 6.62 1.39 -6.50
C TRP A 162 5.31 1.64 -7.25
N HIS A 163 5.40 2.21 -8.44
CA HIS A 163 4.22 2.66 -9.20
C HIS A 163 3.58 1.58 -10.07
N SER A 164 4.27 0.49 -10.37
CA SER A 164 3.72 -0.65 -11.11
C SER A 164 3.41 -1.82 -10.18
N THR A 165 2.45 -2.66 -10.55
CA THR A 165 2.26 -3.95 -9.90
C THR A 165 3.52 -4.78 -10.04
N ALA A 166 4.00 -5.32 -8.92
CA ALA A 166 5.16 -6.20 -8.90
C ALA A 166 5.04 -7.19 -7.75
N THR A 167 5.28 -8.46 -8.05
CA THR A 167 5.21 -9.56 -7.07
C THR A 167 6.59 -10.15 -6.84
N TYR A 168 6.91 -10.46 -5.59
CA TYR A 168 8.15 -11.10 -5.19
C TYR A 168 7.83 -12.45 -4.54
N SER A 169 8.29 -13.50 -5.21
CA SER A 169 8.24 -14.85 -4.68
C SER A 169 9.37 -15.08 -3.70
N ASP A 170 9.08 -15.80 -2.63
CA ASP A 170 10.09 -16.37 -1.74
C ASP A 170 10.83 -17.56 -2.43
N PRO A 171 11.84 -18.17 -1.78
CA PRO A 171 12.57 -19.29 -2.35
C PRO A 171 11.73 -20.53 -2.70
N ASP A 172 10.53 -20.69 -2.14
CA ASP A 172 9.62 -21.80 -2.44
C ASP A 172 8.69 -21.52 -3.63
N GLY A 173 8.72 -20.28 -4.14
CA GLY A 173 7.95 -19.81 -5.28
C GLY A 173 6.66 -19.07 -4.90
N THR A 174 6.32 -19.01 -3.62
CA THR A 174 5.10 -18.34 -3.14
C THR A 174 5.25 -16.82 -3.17
N VAL A 175 4.28 -16.12 -3.77
CA VAL A 175 4.22 -14.64 -3.73
C VAL A 175 3.76 -14.18 -2.35
N ARG A 176 4.68 -13.75 -1.50
CA ARG A 176 4.36 -13.20 -0.15
C ARG A 176 4.56 -11.70 -0.03
N MET A 177 5.11 -11.08 -1.07
CA MET A 177 5.42 -9.66 -1.10
C MET A 177 4.93 -9.10 -2.42
N ALA A 178 4.20 -7.99 -2.39
CA ALA A 178 3.80 -7.33 -3.63
C ALA A 178 3.61 -5.83 -3.45
N TYR A 179 3.99 -5.10 -4.50
CA TYR A 179 3.50 -3.77 -4.78
C TYR A 179 2.23 -3.86 -5.60
N SER A 180 1.19 -3.13 -5.22
CA SER A 180 0.02 -2.95 -6.08
C SER A 180 0.31 -2.06 -7.28
N GLY A 181 1.29 -1.17 -7.15
CA GLY A 181 1.40 -0.01 -8.03
C GLY A 181 0.45 1.09 -7.59
N THR A 182 0.42 2.17 -8.39
CA THR A 182 -0.55 3.24 -8.20
C THR A 182 -1.93 2.78 -8.69
N HIS A 183 -2.99 3.20 -7.99
CA HIS A 183 -4.38 2.88 -8.34
C HIS A 183 -4.83 3.50 -9.67
N GLU A 184 -4.19 4.60 -10.06
CA GLU A 184 -4.31 5.27 -11.36
C GLU A 184 -2.93 5.40 -12.00
N THR A 185 -2.84 5.33 -13.32
CA THR A 185 -1.56 5.52 -14.01
C THR A 185 -1.10 6.97 -13.89
N THR A 186 0.11 7.19 -13.35
CA THR A 186 0.57 8.55 -13.03
C THR A 186 1.55 9.10 -14.06
N ARG A 187 2.29 8.22 -14.76
CA ARG A 187 3.36 8.62 -15.69
C ARG A 187 3.50 7.68 -16.88
N PHE A 188 4.04 8.22 -17.97
CA PHE A 188 4.41 7.45 -19.16
C PHE A 188 5.54 6.45 -18.82
N GLY A 189 5.40 5.20 -19.28
CA GLY A 189 6.39 4.13 -19.06
C GLY A 189 6.11 3.20 -17.88
N GLU A 190 5.08 3.48 -17.07
CA GLU A 190 4.54 2.52 -16.11
C GLU A 190 3.84 1.40 -16.90
N ARG A 191 4.35 0.16 -16.79
CA ARG A 191 3.89 -0.96 -17.64
C ARG A 191 2.69 -1.71 -17.08
N ASP A 192 2.49 -1.66 -15.77
CA ASP A 192 1.41 -2.38 -15.08
C ASP A 192 0.91 -1.57 -13.87
N SER A 193 0.62 -0.28 -14.08
CA SER A 193 -0.02 0.58 -13.07
C SER A 193 -1.53 0.66 -13.28
N GLY A 194 -2.23 1.41 -12.43
CA GLY A 194 -3.69 1.49 -12.49
C GLY A 194 -4.37 0.30 -11.83
N ASN A 195 -3.69 -0.38 -10.91
CA ASN A 195 -4.16 -1.61 -10.28
C ASN A 195 -4.25 -1.45 -8.76
N VAL A 196 -5.07 -2.30 -8.17
CA VAL A 196 -5.01 -2.69 -6.76
C VAL A 196 -4.88 -4.21 -6.66
N LEU A 197 -4.49 -4.73 -5.51
CA LEU A 197 -4.39 -6.17 -5.29
C LEU A 197 -5.51 -6.65 -4.38
N LEU A 198 -6.27 -7.65 -4.84
CA LEU A 198 -7.09 -8.47 -3.96
C LEU A 198 -6.22 -9.61 -3.43
N VAL A 199 -6.04 -9.66 -2.11
CA VAL A 199 -5.24 -10.68 -1.44
C VAL A 199 -6.16 -11.53 -0.57
N ASN A 200 -6.25 -12.82 -0.89
CA ASN A 200 -7.03 -13.77 -0.11
C ASN A 200 -6.10 -14.75 0.62
N ILE A 201 -6.30 -14.91 1.93
CA ILE A 201 -5.52 -15.83 2.77
C ILE A 201 -6.51 -16.63 3.61
N GLU A 202 -6.62 -17.94 3.35
CA GLU A 202 -7.62 -18.80 4.01
C GLU A 202 -7.44 -18.90 5.53
N GLY A 203 -6.23 -18.64 6.04
CA GLY A 203 -5.89 -18.71 7.45
C GLY A 203 -4.39 -18.61 7.69
N ALA A 204 -4.00 -18.57 8.96
CA ALA A 204 -2.59 -18.48 9.36
C ALA A 204 -1.75 -19.62 8.74
N GLY A 205 -0.60 -19.29 8.16
CA GLY A 205 0.29 -20.24 7.49
C GLY A 205 -0.20 -20.73 6.13
N ARG A 206 -1.35 -20.27 5.63
CA ARG A 206 -1.86 -20.58 4.28
C ARG A 206 -1.25 -19.65 3.25
N LEU A 207 -1.14 -20.13 2.01
CA LEU A 207 -0.54 -19.35 0.94
C LEU A 207 -1.49 -18.21 0.54
N PRO A 208 -0.99 -16.98 0.36
CA PRO A 208 -1.78 -15.90 -0.19
C PRO A 208 -2.08 -16.11 -1.67
N GLU A 209 -3.32 -15.86 -2.06
CA GLU A 209 -3.73 -15.70 -3.44
C GLU A 209 -3.78 -14.20 -3.77
N VAL A 210 -2.86 -13.74 -4.62
CA VAL A 210 -2.72 -12.32 -5.00
C VAL A 210 -3.25 -12.12 -6.41
N THR A 211 -4.36 -11.39 -6.53
CA THR A 211 -5.04 -11.13 -7.81
C THR A 211 -5.03 -9.63 -8.11
N PRO A 212 -4.41 -9.18 -9.21
CA PRO A 212 -4.54 -7.80 -9.68
C PRO A 212 -5.98 -7.48 -10.10
N VAL A 213 -6.44 -6.32 -9.68
CA VAL A 213 -7.73 -5.75 -10.07
C VAL A 213 -7.45 -4.39 -10.70
N ASN A 214 -7.73 -4.26 -12.00
CA ASN A 214 -7.57 -3.01 -12.70
C ASN A 214 -8.64 -2.01 -12.26
N THR A 215 -8.19 -0.83 -11.84
CA THR A 215 -9.03 0.27 -11.36
C THR A 215 -8.84 1.55 -12.17
N GLY A 216 -7.69 1.68 -12.86
CA GLY A 216 -7.30 2.84 -13.64
C GLY A 216 -8.34 3.27 -14.67
N GLY A 217 -8.46 4.57 -14.87
CA GLY A 217 -9.30 5.18 -15.91
C GLY A 217 -8.56 5.47 -17.20
N LEU A 218 -7.23 5.55 -17.14
CA LEU A 218 -6.38 5.93 -18.26
C LEU A 218 -5.55 4.74 -18.73
N GLU A 219 -5.47 4.57 -20.04
CA GLU A 219 -4.58 3.60 -20.68
C GLU A 219 -3.61 4.38 -21.58
N TRP A 220 -2.30 4.12 -21.43
CA TRP A 220 -1.29 4.69 -22.31
C TRP A 220 -0.98 3.70 -23.43
N LEU A 221 -1.26 4.12 -24.66
CA LEU A 221 -0.96 3.34 -25.86
C LEU A 221 0.37 3.81 -26.46
N THR A 222 1.33 2.91 -26.58
CA THR A 222 2.58 3.15 -27.32
C THR A 222 2.39 2.68 -28.76
N PHE A 223 2.64 3.57 -29.72
CA PHE A 223 2.64 3.26 -31.14
C PHE A 223 4.09 3.33 -31.65
N ASP A 224 4.62 2.19 -32.09
CA ASP A 224 5.90 2.11 -32.78
C ASP A 224 5.64 2.03 -34.29
N GLU A 225 6.13 3.01 -35.05
CA GLU A 225 6.06 3.01 -36.51
C GLU A 225 7.48 3.02 -37.09
N GLU A 226 7.78 2.01 -37.90
CA GLU A 226 9.05 1.94 -38.62
C GLU A 226 8.93 2.80 -39.89
N ILE A 227 9.48 4.01 -39.85
CA ILE A 227 9.48 4.92 -41.01
C ILE A 227 10.41 4.33 -42.09
N ARG A 228 9.83 3.93 -43.22
CA ARG A 228 10.56 3.43 -44.40
C ARG A 228 11.05 4.53 -45.33
#